data_AF-A0A556C065-F1
#
_entry.id   AF-A0A556C065-F1
#
_cell.length_a   1.000
_cell.length_b   1.000
_cell.length_c   1.000
_cell.angle_alpha   90.00
_cell.angle_beta   90.00
_cell.angle_gamma   90.00
#
_symmetry.space_group_name_H-M   'P 1'
#
loop_
_entity.id
_entity.type
_entity.pdbx_description
1 polymer ?
#
loop_
_entity_poly.entity_id
_entity_poly.type
_entity_poly.pdbx_seq_one_letter_code
_entity_poly.pdbx_strand_id
1 'polypeptide(L)'
;LGVSRTPVREALFRLSTEGLILSDSGKSGFFVRPMDLVSVSNLFEAHMVTARAIARLVAVRATRENLDEMKTAEQAVVRAIWDEDPAAVASTNAHLHRLEATSSKNSFLESLALSIHDHGQRIG
;
A
#
# COMPACT_ATOMS: atom_id res chain seq x y z
N LEU A 1 2.31 -5.64 -26.16
CA LEU A 1 1.37 -5.92 -25.04
C LEU A 1 0.00 -6.25 -25.63
N GLY A 2 -0.26 -7.53 -25.92
CA GLY A 2 -1.47 -8.01 -26.61
C GLY A 2 -2.60 -8.31 -25.63
N VAL A 3 -3.14 -7.29 -24.97
CA VAL A 3 -4.30 -7.42 -24.07
C VAL A 3 -5.49 -6.70 -24.71
N SER A 4 -6.67 -7.33 -24.70
CA SER A 4 -7.88 -6.76 -25.29
C SER A 4 -8.36 -5.51 -24.53
N ARG A 5 -9.20 -4.69 -25.16
CA ARG A 5 -9.63 -3.38 -24.60
C ARG A 5 -10.52 -3.54 -23.35
N THR A 6 -11.20 -4.67 -23.19
CA THR A 6 -12.13 -4.91 -22.08
C THR A 6 -11.42 -5.15 -20.73
N PRO A 7 -10.46 -6.08 -20.60
CA PRO A 7 -9.69 -6.26 -19.36
C PRO A 7 -8.93 -5.00 -18.93
N VAL A 8 -8.37 -4.26 -19.90
CA VAL A 8 -7.67 -3.00 -19.61
C VAL A 8 -8.63 -1.96 -19.05
N ARG A 9 -9.84 -1.85 -19.62
CA ARG A 9 -10.87 -0.93 -19.13
C ARG A 9 -11.36 -1.31 -17.73
N GLU A 10 -11.53 -2.59 -17.44
CA GLU A 10 -11.91 -3.07 -16.10
C GLU A 10 -10.84 -2.74 -15.05
N ALA A 11 -9.57 -2.97 -15.38
CA ALA A 11 -8.45 -2.58 -14.51
C ALA A 11 -8.43 -1.06 -14.25
N LEU A 12 -8.66 -0.24 -15.28
CA LEU A 12 -8.75 1.22 -15.13
C LEU A 12 -9.95 1.65 -14.27
N PHE A 13 -11.11 1.01 -14.42
CA PHE A 13 -12.26 1.28 -13.54
C PHE A 13 -11.97 0.93 -12.08
N ARG A 14 -11.27 -0.18 -11.80
CA ARG A 14 -10.85 -0.54 -10.44
C ARG A 14 -9.91 0.48 -9.82
N LEU A 15 -8.88 0.89 -10.56
CA LEU A 15 -7.97 1.96 -10.14
C LEU A 15 -8.72 3.29 -9.89
N SER A 16 -9.79 3.56 -10.66
CA SER A 16 -10.64 4.74 -10.45
C SER A 16 -11.47 4.63 -9.17
N THR A 17 -12.02 3.45 -8.86
CA THR A 17 -12.74 3.21 -7.60
C THR A 17 -11.82 3.24 -6.38
N GLU A 18 -10.55 2.86 -6.57
CA GLU A 18 -9.49 2.95 -5.57
C GLU A 18 -8.94 4.39 -5.45
N GLY A 19 -9.39 5.35 -6.26
CA GLY A 19 -8.96 6.75 -6.19
C GLY A 19 -7.57 7.03 -6.79
N LEU A 20 -6.97 6.03 -7.44
CA LEU A 20 -5.62 6.09 -8.01
C LEU A 20 -5.60 6.82 -9.36
N ILE A 21 -6.71 6.78 -10.11
CA ILE A 21 -6.86 7.51 -11.37
C ILE A 21 -8.17 8.31 -11.42
N LEU A 22 -8.16 9.39 -12.19
CA LEU A 22 -9.31 10.22 -12.55
C LEU A 22 -9.80 9.80 -13.95
N SER A 23 -11.09 9.51 -14.08
CA SER A 23 -11.73 9.36 -15.39
C SER A 23 -12.23 10.72 -15.87
N ASP A 24 -11.69 11.24 -16.97
CA ASP A 24 -12.24 12.43 -17.62
C ASP A 24 -13.34 12.00 -18.60
N SER A 25 -14.59 12.22 -18.20
CA SER A 25 -15.78 11.92 -19.03
C SER A 25 -15.87 12.77 -20.30
N GLY A 26 -15.11 13.88 -20.40
CA GLY A 26 -15.08 14.77 -21.55
C GLY A 26 -14.02 14.43 -22.60
N LYS A 27 -12.98 13.64 -22.29
CA LYS A 27 -11.84 13.38 -23.19
C LYS A 27 -11.51 11.91 -23.47
N SER A 28 -12.33 10.96 -23.01
CA SER A 28 -12.07 9.51 -23.18
C SER A 28 -10.66 9.11 -22.73
N GLY A 29 -10.27 9.53 -21.52
CA GLY A 29 -8.95 9.26 -20.96
C GLY A 29 -8.99 9.03 -19.44
N PHE A 30 -7.99 8.31 -18.94
CA PHE A 30 -7.74 8.13 -17.52
C PHE A 30 -6.40 8.79 -17.15
N PHE A 31 -6.35 9.50 -16.03
CA PHE A 31 -5.17 10.21 -15.56
C PHE A 31 -4.82 9.78 -14.14
N VAL A 32 -3.54 9.63 -13.81
CA VAL A 32 -3.10 9.41 -12.42
C VAL A 32 -3.51 10.63 -11.59
N ARG A 33 -4.18 10.41 -10.45
CA ARG A 33 -4.62 11.52 -9.58
C ARG A 33 -3.38 12.25 -9.03
N PRO A 34 -3.17 13.56 -9.27
CA PRO A 34 -2.03 14.25 -8.67
C PRO A 34 -2.11 14.17 -7.14
N MET A 35 -0.97 13.92 -6.47
CA MET A 35 -0.85 14.09 -5.02
C MET A 35 -0.17 15.41 -4.73
N ASP A 36 -0.94 16.35 -4.18
CA ASP A 36 -0.42 17.57 -3.60
C ASP A 36 0.00 17.36 -2.14
N LEU A 37 0.69 18.35 -1.57
CA LEU A 37 1.18 18.28 -0.18
C LEU A 37 0.05 18.04 0.83
N VAL A 38 -1.15 18.57 0.57
CA VAL A 38 -2.33 18.36 1.42
C VAL A 38 -2.78 16.90 1.39
N SER A 39 -2.87 16.30 0.21
CA SER A 39 -3.23 14.90 0.03
C SER A 39 -2.20 13.97 0.67
N VAL A 40 -0.91 14.31 0.57
CA VAL A 40 0.17 13.58 1.25
C VAL A 40 0.01 13.67 2.77
N SER A 41 -0.27 14.86 3.32
CA SER A 41 -0.52 15.03 4.76
C SER A 41 -1.69 14.17 5.24
N ASN A 42 -2.83 14.24 4.55
CA ASN A 42 -4.03 13.46 4.87
C ASN A 42 -3.75 11.94 4.83
N LEU A 43 -2.94 11.51 3.86
CA LEU A 43 -2.52 10.11 3.74
C LEU A 43 -1.70 9.66 4.95
N PHE A 44 -0.72 10.45 5.38
CA PHE A 44 0.10 10.13 6.54
C PHE A 44 -0.70 10.14 7.86
N GLU A 45 -1.67 11.04 8.01
CA GLU A 45 -2.59 11.05 9.15
C GLU A 45 -3.42 9.75 9.21
N ALA A 46 -4.01 9.34 8.09
CA ALA A 46 -4.75 8.09 7.99
C ALA A 46 -3.85 6.87 8.25
N HIS A 47 -2.64 6.87 7.68
CA HIS A 47 -1.64 5.83 7.90
C HIS A 47 -1.30 5.67 9.38
N MET A 48 -1.04 6.79 10.07
CA MET A 48 -0.72 6.80 11.50
C MET A 48 -1.85 6.21 12.37
N VAL A 49 -3.11 6.53 12.08
CA VAL A 49 -4.25 5.97 12.81
C VAL A 49 -4.37 4.47 12.60
N THR A 50 -4.29 4.03 11.33
CA THR A 50 -4.41 2.62 10.94
C THR A 50 -3.26 1.77 11.50
N ALA A 51 -2.02 2.25 11.39
CA ALA A 51 -0.83 1.56 11.88
C ALA A 51 -0.90 1.32 13.40
N ARG A 52 -1.36 2.31 14.18
CA ARG A 52 -1.55 2.14 15.63
C ARG A 52 -2.57 1.06 15.97
N ALA A 53 -3.69 1.02 15.25
CA ALA A 53 -4.72 0.01 15.45
C ALA A 53 -4.21 -1.40 15.10
N ILE A 54 -3.48 -1.52 13.99
CA ILE A 54 -2.83 -2.76 13.56
C ILE A 54 -1.83 -3.24 14.61
N ALA A 55 -0.88 -2.39 15.02
CA ALA A 55 0.15 -2.74 16.00
C ALA A 55 -0.44 -3.27 17.31
N ARG A 56 -1.52 -2.64 17.81
CA ARG A 56 -2.24 -3.11 19.00
C ARG A 56 -2.81 -4.51 18.84
N LEU A 57 -3.36 -4.84 17.67
CA LEU A 57 -3.93 -6.16 17.42
C LEU A 57 -2.85 -7.21 17.17
N VAL A 58 -1.81 -6.87 16.41
CA VAL A 58 -0.63 -7.71 16.17
C VAL A 58 -0.01 -8.14 17.50
N ALA A 59 0.16 -7.20 18.44
CA ALA A 59 0.72 -7.50 19.77
C ALA A 59 -0.04 -8.58 20.56
N VAL A 60 -1.34 -8.76 20.28
CA VAL A 60 -2.20 -9.73 20.99
C VAL A 60 -2.45 -11.00 20.16
N ARG A 61 -2.42 -10.90 18.83
CA ARG A 61 -2.92 -11.94 17.91
C ARG A 61 -1.85 -12.59 17.05
N ALA A 62 -0.69 -11.97 16.88
CA ALA A 62 0.36 -12.51 16.04
C ALA A 62 0.90 -13.81 16.64
N THR A 63 1.12 -14.81 15.77
CA THR A 63 1.82 -16.03 16.16
C THR A 63 3.32 -15.81 16.14
N ARG A 64 4.08 -16.78 16.66
CA ARG A 64 5.55 -16.72 16.62
C ARG A 64 6.06 -16.70 15.18
N GLU A 65 5.43 -17.47 14.31
CA GLU A 65 5.73 -17.54 12.88
C GLU A 65 5.50 -16.17 12.22
N ASN A 66 4.38 -15.49 12.54
CA ASN A 66 4.13 -14.14 12.02
C ASN A 66 5.21 -13.13 12.47
N LEU A 67 5.70 -13.23 13.71
CA LEU A 67 6.77 -12.37 14.21
C LEU A 67 8.12 -12.66 13.53
N ASP A 68 8.44 -13.93 13.31
CA ASP A 68 9.67 -14.36 12.64
C ASP A 68 9.66 -13.92 11.14
N GLU A 69 8.50 -14.00 10.48
CA GLU A 69 8.29 -13.47 9.12
C GLU A 69 8.47 -11.95 9.07
N MET A 70 7.82 -11.20 9.97
CA MET A 70 7.95 -9.74 10.03
C MET A 70 9.40 -9.31 10.29
N LYS A 71 10.13 -10.01 11.16
CA LYS A 71 11.55 -9.75 11.43
C LYS A 71 12.42 -9.99 10.20
N THR A 72 12.12 -11.04 9.42
CA THR A 72 12.83 -11.32 8.17
C THR A 72 12.56 -10.22 7.14
N ALA A 73 11.32 -9.77 7.03
CA ALA A 73 10.94 -8.67 6.14
C ALA A 73 11.59 -7.33 6.55
N GLU A 74 11.61 -7.01 7.84
CA GLU A 74 12.31 -5.84 8.39
C GLU A 74 13.80 -5.84 8.00
N GLN A 75 14.49 -6.98 8.15
CA GLN A 75 15.88 -7.11 7.74
C GLN A 75 16.07 -6.87 6.23
N ALA A 76 15.12 -7.27 5.39
CA ALA A 76 15.17 -6.99 3.97
C ALA A 76 15.06 -5.49 3.67
N VAL A 77 14.19 -4.76 4.38
CA VAL A 77 14.09 -3.29 4.30
C VAL A 77 15.41 -2.64 4.69
N VAL A 78 15.98 -3.05 5.83
CA VAL A 78 17.26 -2.50 6.31
C VAL A 78 18.37 -2.73 5.29
N ARG A 79 18.47 -3.93 4.70
CA ARG A 79 19.46 -4.21 3.65
C ARG A 79 19.26 -3.31 2.43
N ALA A 80 18.02 -3.19 1.94
CA ALA A 80 17.73 -2.32 0.80
C ALA A 80 18.10 -0.84 1.05
N ILE A 81 17.94 -0.35 2.29
CA ILE A 81 18.39 0.99 2.68
C ILE A 81 19.91 1.08 2.63
N TRP A 82 20.62 0.09 3.17
CA TRP A 82 22.10 0.07 3.17
C TRP A 82 22.69 -0.05 1.78
N ASP A 83 22.02 -0.77 0.89
CA ASP A 83 22.40 -0.94 -0.51
C ASP A 83 22.03 0.28 -1.38
N GLU A 84 21.40 1.31 -0.79
CA GLU A 84 20.93 2.52 -1.46
C GLU A 84 20.07 2.23 -2.70
N ASP A 85 19.18 1.22 -2.63
CA ASP A 85 18.26 0.84 -3.71
C ASP A 85 16.82 1.29 -3.35
N PRO A 86 16.35 2.46 -3.86
CA PRO A 86 15.02 2.98 -3.54
C PRO A 86 13.88 2.05 -3.97
N ALA A 87 14.05 1.32 -5.09
CA ALA A 87 13.03 0.40 -5.57
C ALA A 87 12.92 -0.83 -4.67
N ALA A 88 14.07 -1.34 -4.20
CA ALA A 88 14.09 -2.40 -3.20
C ALA A 88 13.51 -1.92 -1.86
N VAL A 89 13.80 -0.70 -1.41
CA VAL A 89 13.21 -0.12 -0.19
C VAL A 89 11.69 -0.05 -0.31
N ALA A 90 11.17 0.48 -1.42
CA ALA A 90 9.75 0.62 -1.65
C ALA A 90 9.02 -0.74 -1.63
N SER A 91 9.57 -1.74 -2.33
CA SER A 91 8.97 -3.07 -2.45
C SER A 91 9.08 -3.91 -1.17
N THR A 92 10.22 -3.89 -0.48
CA THR A 92 10.41 -4.60 0.79
C THR A 92 9.58 -3.99 1.92
N ASN A 93 9.48 -2.65 1.95
CA ASN A 93 8.64 -1.97 2.94
C ASN A 93 7.15 -2.25 2.71
N ALA A 94 6.71 -2.34 1.44
CA ALA A 94 5.36 -2.77 1.09
C ALA A 94 5.04 -4.19 1.55
N HIS A 95 6.03 -5.08 1.44
CA HIS A 95 5.89 -6.45 1.93
C HIS A 95 5.74 -6.48 3.45
N LEU A 96 6.58 -5.74 4.19
CA LEU A 96 6.50 -5.65 5.65
C LEU A 96 5.13 -5.14 6.11
N HIS A 97 4.63 -4.03 5.55
CA HIS A 97 3.32 -3.49 5.94
C HIS A 97 2.16 -4.45 5.66
N ARG A 98 2.25 -5.26 4.59
CA ARG A 98 1.26 -6.32 4.32
C ARG A 98 1.30 -7.42 5.38
N LEU A 99 2.48 -7.79 5.87
CA LEU A 99 2.61 -8.76 6.97
C LEU A 99 2.04 -8.21 8.28
N GLU A 100 2.30 -6.95 8.61
CA GLU A 100 1.73 -6.28 9.79
C GLU A 100 0.19 -6.29 9.73
N ALA A 101 -0.36 -5.87 8.58
CA ALA A 101 -1.79 -5.80 8.33
C ALA A 101 -2.49 -7.16 8.46
N THR A 102 -1.97 -8.19 7.80
CA THR A 102 -2.51 -9.56 7.86
C THR A 102 -2.35 -10.18 9.26
N SER A 103 -1.26 -9.86 9.97
CA SER A 103 -1.00 -10.34 11.34
C SER A 103 -1.95 -9.75 12.38
N SER A 104 -2.61 -8.62 12.08
CA SER A 104 -3.67 -8.05 12.94
C SER A 104 -4.92 -8.95 13.04
N LYS A 105 -5.08 -9.90 12.11
CA LYS A 105 -6.27 -10.76 11.95
C LYS A 105 -7.57 -9.93 11.95
N ASN A 106 -7.56 -8.80 11.27
CA ASN A 106 -8.70 -7.92 11.07
C ASN A 106 -8.78 -7.51 9.60
N SER A 107 -9.67 -8.17 8.84
CA SER A 107 -9.79 -7.99 7.40
C SER A 107 -10.15 -6.56 6.98
N PHE A 108 -10.86 -5.80 7.83
CA PHE A 108 -11.19 -4.40 7.55
C PHE A 108 -9.96 -3.50 7.70
N LEU A 109 -9.17 -3.68 8.77
CA LEU A 109 -7.92 -2.93 8.95
C LEU A 109 -6.88 -3.30 7.92
N GLU A 110 -6.83 -4.58 7.52
CA GLU A 110 -5.97 -5.04 6.44
C GLU A 110 -6.32 -4.35 5.12
N SER A 111 -7.59 -4.36 4.74
CA SER A 111 -8.06 -3.71 3.51
C SER A 111 -7.76 -2.20 3.52
N LEU A 112 -8.00 -1.54 4.65
CA LEU A 112 -7.73 -0.11 4.81
C LEU A 112 -6.24 0.21 4.70
N ALA A 113 -5.38 -0.58 5.36
CA ALA A 113 -3.94 -0.38 5.34
C ALA A 113 -3.33 -0.60 3.95
N LEU A 114 -3.77 -1.65 3.24
CA LEU A 114 -3.31 -1.91 1.87
C LEU A 114 -3.69 -0.77 0.94
N SER A 115 -4.94 -0.28 1.03
CA SER A 115 -5.37 0.88 0.24
C SER A 115 -4.54 2.13 0.51
N ILE A 116 -4.28 2.46 1.78
CA ILE A 116 -3.41 3.59 2.17
C ILE A 116 -1.98 3.40 1.65
N HIS A 117 -1.45 2.19 1.77
CA HIS A 117 -0.09 1.89 1.35
C HIS A 117 0.07 2.00 -0.18
N ASP A 118 -0.88 1.50 -0.95
CA ASP A 118 -0.90 1.61 -2.42
C ASP A 118 -0.95 3.07 -2.88
N HIS A 119 -1.61 3.95 -2.12
CA HIS A 119 -1.55 5.40 -2.37
C HIS A 119 -0.15 5.95 -2.07
N GLY A 120 0.49 5.53 -0.97
CA GLY A 120 1.82 5.99 -0.56
C GLY A 120 2.92 5.63 -1.55
N GLN A 121 2.83 4.46 -2.20
CA GLN A 121 3.76 4.00 -3.23
C GLN A 121 3.84 4.91 -4.47
N ARG A 122 2.95 5.89 -4.60
CA ARG A 122 2.93 6.84 -5.71
C ARG A 122 3.75 8.11 -5.46
N ILE A 123 4.29 8.26 -4.24
CA ILE A 123 5.14 9.40 -3.84
C ILE A 123 6.62 9.13 -4.16
N GLY A 124 7.01 7.85 -4.20
CA GLY A 124 8.39 7.38 -4.42
C GLY A 124 8.74 7.15 -5.87
#